data_AF-A0AA96JHX0-F1
#
_entry.id   AF-A0AA96JHX0-F1
#
_cell.length_a   1.000
_cell.length_b   1.000
_cell.length_c   1.000
_cell.angle_alpha   90.00
_cell.angle_beta   90.00
_cell.angle_gamma   90.00
#
_symmetry.space_group_name_H-M   'P 1'
#
loop_
_entity.id
_entity.type
_entity.pdbx_description
1 polymer ?
#
loop_
_entity_poly.entity_id
_entity_poly.type
_entity_poly.pdbx_seq_one_letter_code
_entity_poly.pdbx_strand_id
1 'polypeptide(L)'
;MPEHDQPAARHPRMSDAEATAEARRIIADAFRPVPQIPTAYRDPTPLPAYGSTPPVPQPDSRIVPAWAAGTAIAGIGTGAAFVGVGCGIWLACQGFAAVTLTSVLFATLPIAAVAAVAAAIGSALRSLKATRNETHHHYAGPVRQETNTITAPAYGLIARNRNELHR
;
A
#
# COMPACT_ATOMS: atom_id res chain seq x y z
N MET A 1 64.08 76.07 -44.32
CA MET A 1 64.14 75.02 -43.29
C MET A 1 65.06 73.93 -43.85
N PRO A 2 66.34 73.86 -43.46
CA PRO A 2 67.26 72.90 -44.04
C PRO A 2 67.16 71.54 -43.33
N GLU A 3 67.01 70.48 -44.13
CA GLU A 3 67.06 69.07 -43.73
C GLU A 3 68.43 68.72 -43.14
N HIS A 4 68.44 67.95 -42.05
CA HIS A 4 69.65 67.35 -41.48
C HIS A 4 69.86 65.97 -42.12
N ASP A 5 70.80 65.90 -43.04
CA ASP A 5 71.26 64.65 -43.64
C ASP A 5 72.32 64.03 -42.71
N GLN A 6 71.90 63.11 -41.84
CA GLN A 6 72.79 62.40 -40.92
C GLN A 6 73.24 61.09 -41.58
N PRO A 7 74.52 60.91 -41.93
CA PRO A 7 74.96 59.68 -42.58
C PRO A 7 74.85 58.51 -41.61
N ALA A 8 74.11 57.48 -42.01
CA ALA A 8 73.99 56.22 -41.28
C ALA A 8 75.39 55.68 -40.94
N ALA A 9 75.66 55.52 -39.65
CA ALA A 9 76.89 54.90 -39.17
C ALA A 9 77.00 53.50 -39.79
N ARG A 10 77.97 53.30 -40.70
CA ARG A 10 78.31 51.97 -41.21
C ARG A 10 78.80 51.14 -40.04
N HIS A 11 78.00 50.19 -39.59
CA HIS A 11 78.49 49.15 -38.68
C HIS A 11 79.66 48.43 -39.36
N PRO A 12 80.81 48.25 -38.67
CA PRO A 12 81.89 47.44 -39.20
C PRO A 12 81.35 46.04 -39.53
N ARG A 13 81.58 45.58 -40.76
CA ARG A 13 81.24 44.19 -41.14
C ARG A 13 82.17 43.28 -40.34
N MET A 14 81.61 42.52 -39.40
CA MET A 14 82.33 41.47 -38.67
C MET A 14 82.89 40.45 -39.67
N SER A 15 84.09 39.96 -39.40
CA SER A 15 84.64 38.84 -40.15
C SER A 15 83.85 37.56 -39.88
N ASP A 16 83.85 36.61 -40.82
CA ASP A 16 83.12 35.34 -40.67
C ASP A 16 83.53 34.57 -39.40
N ALA A 17 84.78 34.71 -38.96
CA ALA A 17 85.29 34.12 -37.73
C ALA A 17 84.65 34.74 -36.47
N GLU A 18 84.51 36.06 -36.44
CA GLU A 18 83.86 36.78 -35.33
C GLU A 18 82.36 36.51 -35.30
N ALA A 19 81.71 36.48 -36.48
CA ALA A 19 80.30 36.13 -36.58
C ALA A 19 80.03 34.70 -36.07
N THR A 20 80.92 33.76 -36.37
CA THR A 20 80.81 32.38 -35.89
C THR A 20 81.01 32.28 -34.37
N ALA A 21 81.97 33.04 -33.82
CA ALA A 21 82.20 33.08 -32.38
C ALA A 21 81.01 33.67 -31.62
N GLU A 22 80.45 34.77 -32.13
CA GLU A 22 79.31 35.44 -31.52
C GLU A 22 78.02 34.60 -31.64
N ALA A 23 77.81 33.94 -32.79
CA ALA A 23 76.71 33.00 -32.98
C ALA A 23 76.77 31.85 -31.95
N ARG A 24 77.96 31.29 -31.69
CA ARG A 24 78.13 30.25 -30.66
C ARG A 24 77.82 30.79 -29.26
N ARG A 25 78.21 32.02 -28.94
CA ARG A 25 77.92 32.64 -27.64
C ARG A 25 76.41 32.80 -27.44
N ILE A 26 75.71 33.30 -28.44
CA ILE A 26 74.25 33.49 -28.40
C ILE A 26 73.53 32.15 -28.23
N ILE A 27 73.93 31.12 -28.98
CA ILE A 27 73.35 29.78 -28.87
C ILE A 27 73.61 29.21 -27.47
N ALA A 28 74.83 29.29 -26.95
CA ALA A 28 75.17 28.78 -25.63
C ALA A 28 74.38 29.47 -24.52
N ASP A 29 74.14 30.78 -24.63
CA ASP A 29 73.35 31.54 -23.66
C ASP A 29 71.85 31.23 -23.76
N ALA A 30 71.33 31.06 -24.98
CA ALA A 30 69.92 30.70 -25.21
C ALA A 30 69.56 29.31 -24.66
N PHE A 31 70.50 28.37 -24.67
CA PHE A 31 70.31 27.02 -24.12
C PHE A 31 70.79 26.86 -22.67
N ARG A 32 71.11 27.96 -22.00
CA ARG A 32 71.47 27.92 -20.58
C ARG A 32 70.24 27.50 -19.76
N PRO A 33 70.32 26.42 -18.95
CA PRO A 33 69.19 26.00 -18.13
C PRO A 33 68.79 27.11 -17.15
N VAL A 34 67.57 27.63 -17.29
CA VAL A 34 67.00 28.60 -16.35
C VAL A 34 66.72 27.86 -15.02
N PRO A 35 67.06 28.43 -13.85
CA PRO A 35 66.70 27.84 -12.57
C PRO A 35 65.19 27.60 -12.48
N GLN A 36 64.78 26.34 -12.36
CA GLN A 36 63.37 26.00 -12.16
C GLN A 36 62.96 26.44 -10.76
N ILE A 37 62.21 27.54 -10.67
CA ILE A 37 61.55 27.97 -9.44
C ILE A 37 60.31 27.07 -9.28
N PRO A 38 60.19 26.27 -8.21
CA PRO A 38 58.99 25.48 -7.98
C PRO A 38 57.79 26.42 -7.76
N THR A 39 56.83 26.41 -8.69
CA THR A 39 55.62 27.27 -8.64
C THR A 39 54.48 26.66 -7.83
N ALA A 40 54.63 25.43 -7.36
CA ALA A 40 53.61 24.76 -6.55
C ALA A 40 54.24 23.79 -5.53
N TYR A 41 53.77 23.89 -4.29
CA TYR A 41 54.03 22.91 -3.23
C TYR A 41 52.73 22.12 -2.99
N ARG A 42 52.79 20.79 -3.11
CA ARG A 42 51.72 19.89 -2.63
C ARG A 42 52.17 19.29 -1.32
N ASP A 43 51.37 19.49 -0.28
CA ASP A 43 51.54 18.83 1.00
C ASP A 43 51.13 17.34 0.87
N PRO A 44 52.02 16.38 1.15
CA PRO A 44 51.72 14.96 1.11
C PRO A 44 51.08 14.42 2.40
N THR A 45 50.83 15.27 3.41
CA THR A 45 50.22 14.81 4.67
C THR A 45 48.79 14.31 4.43
N PRO A 46 48.40 13.18 5.06
CA PRO A 46 47.05 12.66 4.91
C PRO A 46 46.05 13.62 5.56
N LEU A 47 45.00 13.97 4.82
CA LEU A 47 43.93 14.82 5.33
C LEU A 47 43.18 14.12 6.48
N PRO A 48 42.78 14.86 7.53
CA PRO A 48 41.98 14.29 8.62
C PRO A 48 40.60 13.88 8.11
N ALA A 49 40.06 12.76 8.65
CA ALA A 49 38.75 12.23 8.25
C ALA A 49 37.58 13.17 8.60
N TYR A 50 37.76 14.00 9.64
CA TYR A 50 36.79 14.99 10.10
C TYR A 50 37.50 16.32 10.33
N GLY A 51 36.89 17.42 9.88
CA GLY A 51 37.43 18.76 10.03
C GLY A 51 36.30 19.77 10.26
N SER A 52 36.67 20.98 10.68
CA SER A 52 35.75 22.11 10.88
C SER A 52 35.31 22.79 9.58
N THR A 53 35.78 22.30 8.43
CA THR A 53 35.36 22.81 7.12
C THR A 53 33.85 22.64 6.99
N PRO A 54 33.09 23.73 6.73
CA PRO A 54 31.66 23.63 6.57
C PRO A 54 31.33 22.68 5.40
N PRO A 55 30.22 21.92 5.49
CA PRO A 55 29.77 21.06 4.40
C PRO A 55 29.68 21.86 3.10
N VAL A 56 30.48 21.47 2.11
CA VAL A 56 30.39 22.06 0.79
C VAL A 56 29.14 21.49 0.12
N PRO A 57 28.22 22.32 -0.40
CA PRO A 57 27.06 21.83 -1.14
C PRO A 57 27.52 20.99 -2.32
N GLN A 58 27.32 19.68 -2.24
CA GLN A 58 27.48 18.82 -3.40
C GLN A 58 26.22 18.98 -4.26
N PRO A 59 26.35 19.34 -5.55
CA PRO A 59 25.23 19.25 -6.47
C PRO A 59 24.91 17.76 -6.66
N ASP A 60 24.09 17.21 -5.78
CA ASP A 60 23.62 15.84 -5.87
C ASP A 60 22.49 15.78 -6.89
N SER A 61 22.80 15.27 -8.08
CA SER A 61 21.85 15.03 -9.16
C SER A 61 21.51 13.54 -9.29
N ARG A 62 21.74 12.74 -8.24
CA ARG A 62 21.43 11.30 -8.30
C ARG A 62 19.93 11.10 -8.29
N ILE A 63 19.37 10.97 -9.49
CA ILE A 63 17.98 10.53 -9.69
C ILE A 63 17.89 9.10 -9.19
N VAL A 64 17.15 8.90 -8.09
CA VAL A 64 16.75 7.57 -7.64
C VAL A 64 16.03 6.89 -8.79
N PRO A 65 16.38 5.65 -9.15
CA PRO A 65 15.71 4.97 -10.24
C PRO A 65 14.20 4.86 -9.92
N ALA A 66 13.35 5.07 -10.93
CA ALA A 66 11.90 5.20 -10.74
C ALA A 66 11.25 4.01 -9.99
N TRP A 67 11.85 2.81 -10.09
CA TRP A 67 11.39 1.64 -9.34
C TRP A 67 11.53 1.80 -7.81
N ALA A 68 12.57 2.50 -7.32
CA ALA A 68 12.79 2.74 -5.89
C ALA A 68 11.82 3.77 -5.32
N ALA A 69 11.46 4.79 -6.11
CA ALA A 69 10.37 5.69 -5.75
C ALA A 69 9.03 4.94 -5.71
N GLY A 70 8.81 4.01 -6.65
CA GLY A 70 7.60 3.17 -6.70
C GLY A 70 7.44 2.28 -5.46
N THR A 71 8.50 1.63 -4.99
CA THR A 71 8.44 0.77 -3.80
C THR A 71 8.18 1.54 -2.51
N ALA A 72 8.71 2.76 -2.39
CA ALA A 72 8.44 3.63 -1.25
C ALA A 72 6.94 4.01 -1.18
N ILE A 73 6.35 4.41 -2.31
CA ILE A 73 4.93 4.75 -2.39
C ILE A 73 4.06 3.51 -2.10
N ALA A 74 4.45 2.34 -2.63
CA ALA A 74 3.74 1.09 -2.36
C ALA A 74 3.76 0.72 -0.86
N GLY A 75 4.89 0.92 -0.18
CA GLY A 75 5.02 0.70 1.26
C GLY A 75 4.12 1.64 2.07
N ILE A 76 4.10 2.93 1.74
CA ILE A 76 3.23 3.92 2.40
C ILE A 76 1.76 3.59 2.16
N GLY A 77 1.38 3.26 0.92
CA GLY A 77 0.00 2.88 0.58
C GLY A 77 -0.46 1.62 1.31
N THR A 78 0.43 0.62 1.42
CA THR A 78 0.15 -0.62 2.16
C THR A 78 -0.06 -0.32 3.65
N GLY A 79 0.82 0.48 4.26
CA GLY A 79 0.68 0.89 5.66
C GLY A 79 -0.62 1.64 5.93
N ALA A 80 -0.97 2.60 5.07
CA ALA A 80 -2.21 3.37 5.18
C ALA A 80 -3.46 2.47 5.04
N ALA A 81 -3.43 1.50 4.14
CA ALA A 81 -4.51 0.54 3.97
C ALA A 81 -4.74 -0.30 5.23
N PHE A 82 -3.67 -0.83 5.84
CA PHE A 82 -3.81 -1.62 7.08
C PHE A 82 -4.31 -0.79 8.26
N VAL A 83 -3.88 0.47 8.39
CA VAL A 83 -4.42 1.38 9.43
C VAL A 83 -5.91 1.65 9.19
N GLY A 84 -6.31 1.90 7.94
CA GLY A 84 -7.71 2.11 7.58
C GLY A 84 -8.58 0.88 7.89
N VAL A 85 -8.11 -0.31 7.52
CA VAL A 85 -8.78 -1.58 7.81
C VAL A 85 -8.89 -1.81 9.32
N GLY A 86 -7.79 -1.63 10.06
CA GLY A 86 -7.78 -1.79 11.52
C GLY A 86 -8.74 -0.83 12.23
N CYS A 87 -8.77 0.43 11.81
CA CYS A 87 -9.73 1.43 12.30
C CYS A 87 -11.18 1.03 11.99
N GLY A 88 -11.46 0.55 10.78
CA GLY A 88 -12.77 0.07 10.39
C GLY A 88 -13.25 -1.12 11.23
N ILE A 89 -12.38 -2.11 11.46
CA ILE A 89 -12.69 -3.26 12.33
C ILE A 89 -12.95 -2.79 13.76
N TRP A 90 -12.13 -1.88 14.30
CA TRP A 90 -12.33 -1.34 15.65
C TRP A 90 -13.70 -0.66 15.79
N LEU A 91 -14.06 0.20 14.84
CA LEU A 91 -15.35 0.90 14.83
C LEU A 91 -16.52 -0.08 14.69
N ALA A 92 -16.38 -1.14 13.88
CA ALA A 92 -17.39 -2.18 13.77
C ALA A 92 -17.56 -2.95 15.09
N CYS A 93 -16.46 -3.33 15.75
CA CYS A 93 -16.49 -3.97 17.06
C CYS A 93 -17.11 -3.06 18.14
N GLN A 94 -16.81 -1.76 18.14
CA GLN A 94 -17.45 -0.77 19.01
C GLN A 94 -18.95 -0.64 18.70
N GLY A 95 -19.33 -0.64 17.42
CA GLY A 95 -20.73 -0.66 16.99
C GLY A 95 -21.47 -1.89 17.53
N PHE A 96 -20.87 -3.08 17.40
CA PHE A 96 -21.44 -4.32 17.95
C PHE A 96 -21.47 -4.33 19.49
N ALA A 97 -20.46 -3.78 20.16
CA ALA A 97 -20.46 -3.64 21.61
C ALA A 97 -21.50 -2.62 22.10
N ALA A 98 -21.83 -1.61 21.30
CA ALA A 98 -22.89 -0.64 21.55
C ALA A 98 -24.30 -1.17 21.21
N VAL A 99 -24.42 -2.37 20.62
CA VAL A 99 -25.71 -3.06 20.46
C VAL A 99 -26.18 -3.51 21.83
N THR A 100 -26.98 -2.67 22.46
CA THR A 100 -27.66 -3.01 23.72
C THR A 100 -28.87 -3.90 23.44
N LEU A 101 -29.26 -4.71 24.41
CA LEU A 101 -30.51 -5.48 24.35
C LEU A 101 -31.71 -4.58 24.00
N THR A 102 -31.73 -3.37 24.54
CA THR A 102 -32.72 -2.32 24.24
C THR A 102 -32.76 -1.91 22.78
N SER A 103 -31.61 -1.69 22.11
CA SER A 103 -31.60 -1.34 20.68
C SER A 103 -32.05 -2.49 19.79
N VAL A 104 -31.68 -3.74 20.14
CA VAL A 104 -32.15 -4.93 19.41
C VAL A 104 -33.67 -5.07 19.56
N LEU A 105 -34.19 -4.97 20.79
CA LEU A 105 -35.62 -5.05 21.05
C LEU A 105 -36.39 -3.95 20.33
N PHE A 106 -35.89 -2.71 20.32
CA PHE A 106 -36.57 -1.61 19.61
C PHE A 106 -36.66 -1.83 18.10
N ALA A 107 -35.63 -2.43 17.49
CA ALA A 107 -35.63 -2.75 16.05
C ALA A 107 -36.46 -3.99 15.71
N THR A 108 -36.42 -5.02 16.57
CA THR A 108 -37.03 -6.33 16.29
C THR A 108 -38.48 -6.43 16.72
N LEU A 109 -38.89 -5.74 17.80
CA LEU A 109 -40.27 -5.80 18.31
C LEU A 109 -41.33 -5.37 17.28
N PRO A 110 -41.16 -4.28 16.50
CA PRO A 110 -42.16 -3.89 15.51
C PRO A 110 -42.32 -4.96 14.41
N ILE A 111 -41.22 -5.55 13.96
CA ILE A 111 -41.22 -6.60 12.94
C ILE A 111 -41.87 -7.87 13.50
N ALA A 112 -41.51 -8.27 14.72
CA ALA A 112 -42.09 -9.41 15.40
C ALA A 112 -43.59 -9.23 15.66
N ALA A 113 -44.04 -8.02 16.01
CA ALA A 113 -45.45 -7.71 16.20
C ALA A 113 -46.24 -7.88 14.89
N VAL A 114 -45.73 -7.34 13.77
CA VAL A 114 -46.35 -7.52 12.45
C VAL A 114 -46.38 -8.98 12.05
N ALA A 115 -45.28 -9.71 12.23
CA ALA A 115 -45.20 -11.14 11.95
C ALA A 115 -46.19 -11.95 12.81
N ALA A 116 -46.34 -11.62 14.08
CA ALA A 116 -47.28 -12.26 14.99
C ALA A 116 -48.73 -12.01 14.54
N VAL A 117 -49.07 -10.79 14.11
CA VAL A 117 -50.40 -10.48 13.56
C VAL A 117 -50.65 -11.27 12.27
N ALA A 118 -49.68 -11.31 11.35
CA ALA A 118 -49.80 -12.07 10.12
C ALA A 118 -49.96 -13.58 10.38
N ALA A 119 -49.20 -14.13 11.33
CA ALA A 119 -49.30 -15.52 11.75
C ALA A 119 -50.66 -15.81 12.42
N ALA A 120 -51.16 -14.90 13.26
CA ALA A 120 -52.48 -15.03 13.87
C ALA A 120 -53.58 -15.06 12.81
N ILE A 121 -53.56 -14.15 11.83
CA ILE A 121 -54.49 -14.15 10.70
C ILE A 121 -54.37 -15.45 9.90
N GLY A 122 -53.16 -15.86 9.54
CA GLY A 122 -52.94 -17.12 8.80
C GLY A 122 -53.43 -18.35 9.56
N SER A 123 -53.23 -18.38 10.88
CA SER A 123 -53.71 -19.46 11.75
C SER A 123 -55.23 -19.50 11.83
N ALA A 124 -55.88 -18.33 11.93
CA ALA A 124 -57.34 -18.22 11.96
C ALA A 124 -57.96 -18.62 10.60
N LEU A 125 -57.37 -18.19 9.48
CA LEU A 125 -57.80 -18.61 8.15
C LEU A 125 -57.62 -20.12 7.96
N ARG A 126 -56.51 -20.68 8.46
CA ARG A 126 -56.26 -22.12 8.43
C ARG A 126 -57.25 -22.89 9.28
N SER A 127 -57.58 -22.41 10.49
CA SER A 127 -58.56 -23.07 11.35
C SER A 127 -59.95 -23.06 10.72
N LEU A 128 -60.38 -21.93 10.15
CA LEU A 128 -61.65 -21.82 9.43
C LEU A 128 -61.72 -22.76 8.23
N LYS A 129 -60.62 -22.91 7.49
CA LYS A 129 -60.55 -23.83 6.35
C LYS A 129 -60.52 -25.30 6.80
N ALA A 130 -59.88 -25.60 7.93
CA ALA A 130 -59.80 -26.95 8.48
C ALA A 130 -61.15 -27.45 9.04
N THR A 131 -62.05 -26.55 9.46
CA THR A 131 -63.39 -26.92 9.93
C THR A 131 -64.28 -27.49 8.82
N ARG A 132 -63.93 -27.34 7.54
CA ARG A 132 -64.78 -27.71 6.40
C ARG A 132 -64.13 -28.72 5.45
N ASN A 133 -63.48 -29.74 5.98
CA ASN A 133 -63.13 -30.93 5.20
C ASN A 133 -63.97 -32.12 5.68
N GLU A 134 -65.18 -32.24 5.13
CA GLU A 134 -65.92 -33.50 5.20
C GLU A 134 -65.41 -34.40 4.06
N THR A 135 -64.54 -35.35 4.39
CA THR A 135 -64.08 -36.36 3.44
C THR A 135 -65.16 -37.43 3.30
N HIS A 136 -66.02 -37.28 2.28
CA HIS A 136 -67.04 -38.28 1.96
C HIS A 136 -66.41 -39.44 1.20
N HIS A 137 -66.22 -40.58 1.87
CA HIS A 137 -65.72 -41.79 1.25
C HIS A 137 -66.85 -42.51 0.52
N HIS A 138 -66.86 -42.43 -0.82
CA HIS A 138 -67.80 -43.17 -1.66
C HIS A 138 -67.20 -44.54 -2.03
N TYR A 139 -67.79 -45.61 -1.50
CA TYR A 139 -67.40 -46.97 -1.81
C TYR A 139 -68.32 -47.56 -2.88
N ALA A 140 -67.75 -48.10 -3.95
CA ALA A 140 -68.49 -48.63 -5.10
C ALA A 140 -69.00 -50.08 -4.91
N GLY A 141 -68.99 -50.60 -3.68
CA GLY A 141 -69.40 -51.97 -3.36
C GLY A 141 -69.75 -52.15 -1.89
N PRO A 142 -70.30 -53.31 -1.49
CA PRO A 142 -70.63 -53.58 -0.09
C PRO A 142 -69.34 -53.66 0.76
N VAL A 143 -69.10 -52.63 1.57
CA VAL A 143 -67.95 -52.54 2.48
C VAL A 143 -68.42 -52.76 3.91
N ARG A 144 -67.79 -53.73 4.60
CA ARG A 144 -67.95 -53.95 6.05
C ARG A 144 -66.84 -53.20 6.77
N GLN A 145 -67.19 -52.12 7.45
CA GLN A 145 -66.24 -51.35 8.26
C GLN A 145 -66.23 -51.87 9.69
N GLU A 146 -65.07 -52.26 10.20
CA GLU A 146 -64.89 -52.69 11.58
C GLU A 146 -63.93 -51.74 12.29
N THR A 147 -64.45 -50.96 13.23
CA THR A 147 -63.63 -50.05 14.05
C THR A 147 -63.29 -50.73 15.37
N ASN A 148 -62.06 -51.24 15.48
CA ASN A 148 -61.56 -51.80 16.73
C ASN A 148 -60.67 -50.80 17.46
N THR A 149 -61.11 -50.37 18.64
CA THR A 149 -60.32 -49.50 19.52
C THR A 149 -59.62 -50.34 20.56
N ILE A 150 -58.29 -50.45 20.47
CA ILE A 150 -57.48 -51.21 21.43
C ILE A 150 -56.79 -50.21 22.35
N THR A 151 -57.14 -50.26 23.64
CA THR A 151 -56.48 -49.46 24.68
C THR A 151 -55.51 -50.35 25.43
N ALA A 152 -54.21 -50.11 25.28
CA ALA A 152 -53.17 -50.85 25.99
C ALA A 152 -52.74 -50.06 27.24
N PRO A 153 -52.76 -50.67 28.45
CA PRO A 153 -52.27 -50.02 29.66
C PRO A 153 -50.74 -49.84 29.59
N ALA A 154 -50.27 -48.60 29.70
CA ALA A 154 -48.86 -48.29 29.81
C ALA A 154 -48.44 -48.33 31.29
N TYR A 155 -47.86 -49.44 31.73
CA TYR A 155 -47.38 -49.57 33.10
C TYR A 155 -46.04 -48.83 33.28
N GLY A 156 -45.94 -48.00 34.31
CA GLY A 156 -44.71 -47.25 34.66
C GLY A 156 -44.53 -45.91 33.92
N LEU A 157 -45.47 -45.52 33.05
CA LEU A 157 -45.44 -44.24 32.33
C LEU A 157 -46.83 -43.61 32.38
N ILE A 158 -46.94 -42.31 32.70
CA ILE A 158 -48.21 -41.58 32.56
C ILE A 158 -48.39 -41.26 31.07
N ALA A 159 -48.81 -42.27 30.31
CA ALA A 159 -49.05 -42.18 28.89
C ALA A 159 -50.36 -42.88 28.53
N ARG A 160 -51.13 -42.27 27.64
CA ARG A 160 -52.40 -42.80 27.18
C ARG A 160 -52.23 -43.33 25.76
N ASN A 161 -52.09 -44.65 25.61
CA ASN A 161 -51.98 -45.30 24.32
C ASN A 161 -53.37 -45.71 23.81
N ARG A 162 -53.88 -44.97 22.82
CA ARG A 162 -55.10 -45.31 22.08
C ARG A 162 -54.71 -45.64 20.65
N ASN A 163 -54.87 -46.90 20.26
CA ASN A 163 -54.65 -47.34 18.89
C ASN A 163 -56.01 -47.60 18.23
N GLU A 164 -56.29 -46.88 17.15
CA GLU A 164 -57.49 -47.06 16.35
C GLU A 164 -57.10 -47.83 15.08
N LEU A 165 -57.52 -49.09 15.01
CA LEU A 165 -57.29 -49.93 13.86
C LEU A 165 -58.49 -49.81 12.92
N HIS A 166 -58.24 -49.27 11.74
CA HIS A 166 -59.20 -49.14 10.65
C HIS A 166 -58.84 -50.18 9.59
N ARG A 167 -59.74 -51.13 9.32
CA ARG A 167 -59.56 -52.16 8.28
C ARG A 167 -60.75 -52.16 7.33
#